data_AF-A0A8R1HPK9-F1
#
_entry.id   AF-A0A8R1HPK9-F1
#
_cell.length_a   1.000
_cell.length_b   1.000
_cell.length_c   1.000
_cell.angle_alpha   90.00
_cell.angle_beta   90.00
_cell.angle_gamma   90.00
#
_symmetry.space_group_name_H-M   'P 1'
#
loop_
_entity.id
_entity.type
_entity.pdbx_description
1 polymer ?
#
loop_
_entity_poly.entity_id
_entity_poly.type
_entity_poly.pdbx_seq_one_letter_code
_entity_poly.pdbx_strand_id
1 'polypeptide(L)'
;MKERILDARKCALANDAPMCGDCYYSQGYLSEDTFYKMQVTPSEEDWKLSYTKLTCTNPSKLFVRCTVAVCIEIRWLNKSPWELDQYSASKLCAYGNGMGLTGQYNLKEGQWIRDQASPTKARENGIPESLLTTDFYFWIDGRSLYYPKVFAMEDLTHRGTLGYKWYPGMPAATYTDVCLYTRFGDSSVAEYDCSSSKNYRGAACRTEIVTTDYEPEQSYCQR
;
A
#
# COMPACT_ATOMS: atom_id res chain seq x y z
N MET A 1 26.28 -44.66 18.06
CA MET A 1 25.55 -43.36 18.02
C MET A 1 25.18 -43.14 16.55
N LYS A 2 23.90 -43.26 16.17
CA LYS A 2 23.46 -43.09 14.78
C LYS A 2 23.12 -41.62 14.57
N GLU A 3 23.85 -40.94 13.69
CA GLU A 3 23.48 -39.63 13.16
C GLU A 3 22.08 -39.72 12.52
N ARG A 4 21.14 -38.92 13.04
CA ARG A 4 19.86 -38.66 12.38
C ARG A 4 20.08 -37.50 11.42
N ILE A 5 20.11 -37.82 10.13
CA ILE A 5 19.98 -36.83 9.06
C ILE A 5 18.53 -36.33 9.09
N LEU A 6 18.33 -35.04 9.41
CA LEU A 6 17.03 -34.38 9.37
C LEU A 6 16.61 -34.19 7.91
N ASP A 7 15.51 -34.82 7.52
CA ASP A 7 14.87 -34.67 6.21
C ASP A 7 13.97 -33.43 6.24
N ALA A 8 14.30 -32.42 5.43
CA ALA A 8 13.58 -31.16 5.31
C ALA A 8 12.15 -31.28 4.75
N ARG A 9 11.65 -32.50 4.51
CA ARG A 9 10.26 -32.80 4.10
C ARG A 9 9.37 -33.41 5.20
N LYS A 10 9.83 -33.46 6.46
CA LYS A 10 9.04 -33.99 7.58
C LYS A 10 8.70 -32.88 8.58
N CYS A 11 7.41 -32.52 8.70
CA CYS A 11 6.93 -31.91 9.94
C CYS A 11 6.66 -33.00 10.96
N ALA A 12 7.45 -33.01 12.04
CA ALA A 12 7.23 -33.92 13.14
C ALA A 12 7.63 -33.25 14.45
N LEU A 13 6.64 -32.95 15.30
CA LEU A 13 6.85 -32.83 16.75
C LEU A 13 5.79 -33.57 17.63
N ALA A 14 4.73 -34.18 17.05
CA ALA A 14 3.87 -35.24 17.62
C ALA A 14 2.79 -35.72 16.61
N ASN A 15 2.02 -36.76 16.96
CA ASN A 15 0.82 -37.21 16.22
C ASN A 15 -0.26 -36.12 16.09
N ASP A 16 -0.21 -35.08 16.93
CA ASP A 16 -1.07 -33.89 16.87
C ASP A 16 -0.22 -32.65 16.51
N ALA A 17 0.14 -32.50 15.24
CA ALA A 17 0.61 -31.20 14.76
C ALA A 17 -0.54 -30.19 14.92
N PRO A 18 -0.31 -29.01 15.52
CA PRO A 18 -1.30 -27.93 15.44
C PRO A 18 -1.58 -27.65 13.96
N MET A 19 -2.81 -27.23 13.65
CA MET A 19 -3.19 -26.81 12.30
C MET A 19 -3.27 -27.94 11.25
N CYS A 20 -3.87 -29.08 11.57
CA CYS A 20 -4.23 -30.13 10.60
C CYS A 20 -3.06 -30.69 9.76
N GLY A 21 -1.82 -30.63 10.27
CA GLY A 21 -0.63 -31.15 9.60
C GLY A 21 0.19 -30.11 8.81
N ASP A 22 -0.22 -28.84 8.79
CA ASP A 22 0.54 -27.78 8.13
C ASP A 22 1.81 -27.41 8.92
N CYS A 23 2.94 -27.37 8.19
CA CYS A 23 4.25 -27.00 8.71
C CYS A 23 4.43 -25.51 9.01
N TYR A 24 3.51 -24.69 8.53
CA TYR A 24 3.56 -23.24 8.63
C TYR A 24 2.13 -22.75 8.61
N TYR A 25 1.74 -21.98 9.62
CA TYR A 25 0.47 -21.30 9.64
C TYR A 25 0.66 -19.81 9.86
N SER A 26 -0.04 -19.00 9.07
CA SER A 26 -0.13 -17.57 9.32
C SER A 26 -1.55 -17.09 9.11
N GLN A 27 -2.00 -16.27 10.05
CA GLN A 27 -3.29 -15.59 9.97
C GLN A 27 -3.12 -14.13 10.34
N GLY A 28 -3.85 -13.27 9.64
CA GLY A 28 -3.92 -11.85 9.95
C GLY A 28 -5.35 -11.42 10.21
N TYR A 29 -5.55 -10.49 11.13
CA TYR A 29 -6.82 -9.82 11.32
C TYR A 29 -6.62 -8.32 11.57
N LEU A 30 -7.56 -7.52 11.08
CA LEU A 30 -7.59 -6.07 11.29
C LEU A 30 -8.57 -5.76 12.42
N SER A 31 -8.12 -5.05 13.44
CA SER A 31 -8.96 -4.51 14.51
C SER A 31 -8.65 -3.04 14.67
N GLU A 32 -9.67 -2.19 14.49
CA GLU A 32 -9.53 -0.73 14.46
C GLU A 32 -8.46 -0.29 13.44
N ASP A 33 -7.37 0.31 13.90
CA ASP A 33 -6.24 0.78 13.09
C ASP A 33 -4.96 -0.05 13.29
N THR A 34 -5.12 -1.29 13.75
CA THR A 34 -4.02 -2.23 13.98
C THR A 34 -4.27 -3.54 13.24
N PHE A 35 -3.29 -3.97 12.46
CA PHE A 35 -3.28 -5.31 11.86
C PHE A 35 -2.41 -6.23 12.71
N TYR A 36 -2.99 -7.33 13.17
CA TYR A 36 -2.31 -8.34 13.94
C TYR A 36 -2.01 -9.51 13.01
N LYS A 37 -0.75 -9.91 12.95
CA LYS A 37 -0.31 -11.10 12.22
C LYS A 37 0.21 -12.12 13.21
N MET A 38 -0.39 -13.30 13.21
CA MET A 38 0.09 -14.46 13.94
C MET A 38 0.83 -15.39 12.98
N GLN A 39 1.93 -15.99 13.44
CA GLN A 39 2.62 -17.05 12.73
C GLN A 39 2.96 -18.19 13.68
N VAL A 40 2.80 -19.43 13.21
CA VAL A 40 3.18 -20.65 13.90
C VAL A 40 4.19 -21.38 13.02
N THR A 41 5.39 -21.60 13.56
CA THR A 41 6.50 -22.23 12.86
C THR A 41 7.14 -23.31 13.72
N PRO A 42 7.60 -24.43 13.15
CA PRO A 42 8.35 -25.43 13.89
C PRO A 42 9.71 -24.86 14.33
N SER A 43 10.13 -25.23 15.54
CA SER A 43 11.49 -25.06 16.07
C SER A 43 12.11 -26.43 16.32
N GLU A 44 13.37 -26.49 16.80
CA GLU A 44 14.08 -27.76 16.98
C GLU A 44 13.37 -28.73 17.95
N GLU A 45 12.72 -28.20 18.99
CA GLU A 45 12.08 -28.99 20.05
C GLU A 45 10.57 -28.71 20.21
N ASP A 46 10.08 -27.55 19.76
CA ASP A 46 8.71 -27.10 20.01
C ASP A 46 8.11 -26.29 18.84
N TRP A 47 6.85 -25.88 18.97
CA TRP A 47 6.23 -24.92 18.06
C TRP A 47 6.45 -23.49 18.54
N LYS A 48 7.01 -22.63 17.68
CA LYS A 48 7.15 -21.20 17.94
C LYS A 48 5.91 -20.46 17.44
N LEU A 49 5.27 -19.75 18.35
CA LEU A 49 4.18 -18.82 18.08
C LEU A 49 4.73 -17.40 18.14
N SER A 50 4.59 -16.65 17.04
CA SER A 50 4.96 -15.23 16.98
C SER A 50 3.76 -14.37 16.65
N TYR A 51 3.72 -13.20 17.28
CA TYR A 51 2.71 -12.19 17.04
C TYR A 51 3.39 -10.91 16.61
N THR A 52 2.94 -10.36 15.49
CA THR A 52 3.41 -9.09 14.97
C THR A 52 2.25 -8.12 14.91
N LYS A 53 2.43 -6.96 15.55
CA LYS A 53 1.52 -5.82 15.45
C LYS A 53 2.00 -4.89 14.35
N LEU A 54 1.10 -4.50 13.47
CA LEU A 54 1.35 -3.61 12.35
C LEU A 54 0.43 -2.38 12.43
N THR A 55 1.02 -1.18 12.46
CA THR A 55 0.29 0.09 12.56
C THR A 55 0.85 1.13 11.60
N CYS A 56 0.05 2.15 11.28
CA CYS A 56 0.49 3.30 10.47
C CYS A 56 0.78 4.52 11.35
N THR A 57 1.79 5.29 10.96
CA THR A 57 2.00 6.63 11.53
C THR A 57 0.96 7.60 10.97
N ASN A 58 0.44 8.49 11.81
CA ASN A 58 -0.38 9.59 11.32
C ASN A 58 0.42 10.47 10.35
N PRO A 59 -0.17 10.94 9.23
CA PRO A 59 -1.61 10.86 8.88
C PRO A 59 -1.99 9.67 7.98
N SER A 60 -1.13 8.65 7.84
CA SER A 60 -1.41 7.49 6.99
C SER A 60 -2.51 6.59 7.58
N LYS A 61 -3.29 5.94 6.70
CA LYS A 61 -4.32 4.97 7.07
C LYS A 61 -3.91 3.55 6.69
N LEU A 62 -4.23 2.62 7.58
CA LEU A 62 -3.99 1.20 7.40
C LEU A 62 -5.04 0.57 6.48
N PHE A 63 -4.58 -0.18 5.49
CA PHE A 63 -5.41 -1.03 4.62
C PHE A 63 -4.82 -2.44 4.54
N VAL A 64 -5.66 -3.41 4.20
CA VAL A 64 -5.24 -4.79 3.96
C VAL A 64 -5.54 -5.15 2.50
N ARG A 65 -4.48 -5.41 1.73
CA ARG A 65 -4.52 -5.82 0.33
C ARG A 65 -4.21 -7.30 0.24
N CYS A 66 -5.23 -8.12 0.01
CA CYS A 66 -5.15 -9.58 0.19
C CYS A 66 -4.69 -9.94 1.62
N THR A 67 -3.42 -10.30 1.78
CA THR A 67 -2.77 -10.71 3.03
C THR A 67 -1.68 -9.74 3.48
N VAL A 68 -1.51 -8.62 2.77
CA VAL A 68 -0.48 -7.62 3.03
C VAL A 68 -1.12 -6.37 3.60
N ALA A 69 -0.69 -5.97 4.79
CA ALA A 69 -1.07 -4.68 5.37
C ALA A 69 -0.20 -3.56 4.80
N VAL A 70 -0.81 -2.42 4.48
CA VAL A 70 -0.14 -1.25 3.89
C VAL A 70 -0.64 0.04 4.52
N CYS A 71 0.23 1.05 4.56
CA CYS A 71 -0.12 2.40 4.98
C CYS A 71 -0.21 3.30 3.75
N ILE A 72 -1.33 4.01 3.63
CA ILE A 72 -1.59 4.93 2.51
C ILE A 72 -1.77 6.34 3.08
N GLU A 73 -1.18 7.33 2.41
CA GLU A 73 -1.27 8.74 2.75
C GLU A 73 -1.48 9.57 1.47
N ILE A 74 -2.22 10.67 1.56
CA ILE A 74 -2.19 11.71 0.52
C ILE A 74 -1.18 12.77 0.94
N ARG A 75 -0.12 12.94 0.13
CA ARG A 75 0.88 13.98 0.36
C ARG A 75 0.66 15.15 -0.58
N TRP A 76 0.73 16.34 -0.02
CA TRP A 76 0.51 17.59 -0.71
C TRP A 76 1.82 18.34 -0.91
N LEU A 77 1.89 19.17 -1.95
CA LEU A 77 2.92 20.20 -1.99
C LEU A 77 2.68 21.20 -0.86
N ASN A 78 3.78 21.63 -0.25
CA ASN A 78 3.81 22.63 0.82
C ASN A 78 4.53 23.93 0.40
N LYS A 79 4.89 24.07 -0.89
CA LYS A 79 5.52 25.25 -1.45
C LYS A 79 5.21 25.47 -2.94
N SER A 80 5.35 26.71 -3.36
CA SER A 80 5.29 27.14 -4.77
C SER A 80 6.30 26.35 -5.63
N PRO A 81 5.96 25.92 -6.86
CA PRO A 81 4.82 26.36 -7.69
C PRO A 81 3.47 25.71 -7.39
N TRP A 82 3.33 24.87 -6.35
CA TRP A 82 2.09 24.13 -6.05
C TRP A 82 1.62 23.24 -7.20
N GLU A 83 2.50 22.95 -8.16
CA GLU A 83 2.25 22.08 -9.31
C GLU A 83 3.37 21.04 -9.34
N LEU A 84 3.06 19.78 -9.62
CA LEU A 84 4.07 18.74 -9.75
C LEU A 84 3.80 17.82 -10.92
N ASP A 85 4.86 17.43 -11.63
CA ASP A 85 4.83 16.31 -12.58
C ASP A 85 4.85 14.96 -11.85
N GLN A 86 4.66 13.86 -12.59
CA GLN A 86 4.60 12.54 -11.97
C GLN A 86 5.94 12.14 -11.34
N TYR A 87 7.07 12.52 -11.93
CA TYR A 87 8.39 12.21 -11.39
C TYR A 87 8.63 12.89 -10.04
N SER A 88 8.22 14.15 -9.92
CA SER A 88 8.27 14.90 -8.65
C SER A 88 7.27 14.32 -7.63
N ALA A 89 6.16 13.74 -8.10
CA ALA A 89 5.19 13.04 -7.24
C ALA A 89 5.77 11.78 -6.62
N SER A 90 6.44 10.97 -7.45
CA SER A 90 7.20 9.80 -7.01
C SER A 90 8.22 10.19 -5.94
N LYS A 91 9.00 11.26 -6.19
CA LYS A 91 9.95 11.79 -5.19
C LYS A 91 9.28 12.28 -3.89
N LEU A 92 8.14 12.96 -3.99
CA LEU A 92 7.35 13.39 -2.82
C LEU A 92 6.92 12.18 -1.98
N CYS A 93 6.51 11.11 -2.65
CA CYS A 93 6.09 9.87 -2.00
C CYS A 93 7.23 8.97 -1.53
N ALA A 94 8.47 9.19 -1.99
CA ALA A 94 9.66 8.49 -1.51
C ALA A 94 10.40 9.24 -0.38
N TYR A 95 9.97 10.46 -0.06
CA TYR A 95 10.62 11.27 0.98
C TYR A 95 10.26 10.80 2.40
N GLY A 96 11.19 10.84 3.35
CA GLY A 96 10.94 10.45 4.75
C GLY A 96 10.55 8.98 4.90
N ASN A 97 9.42 8.69 5.56
CA ASN A 97 8.87 7.34 5.73
C ASN A 97 8.04 6.87 4.50
N GLY A 98 8.26 7.49 3.34
CA GLY A 98 7.52 7.19 2.12
C GLY A 98 8.19 6.08 1.30
N MET A 99 7.41 5.25 0.61
CA MET A 99 7.89 4.12 -0.19
C MET A 99 7.69 4.30 -1.70
N GLY A 100 7.05 5.39 -2.14
CA GLY A 100 6.70 5.64 -3.54
C GLY A 100 5.20 5.85 -3.76
N LEU A 101 4.82 6.08 -5.01
CA LEU A 101 3.42 6.25 -5.39
C LEU A 101 2.62 4.96 -5.14
N THR A 102 1.35 5.11 -4.85
CA THR A 102 0.37 4.01 -4.82
C THR A 102 -0.89 4.43 -5.56
N GLY A 103 -1.70 3.47 -5.98
CA GLY A 103 -3.10 3.68 -6.29
C GLY A 103 -4.04 2.85 -5.41
N GLN A 104 -5.30 2.77 -5.83
CA GLN A 104 -6.33 2.02 -5.12
C GLN A 104 -6.27 0.52 -5.42
N TYR A 105 -6.28 -0.33 -4.39
CA TYR A 105 -6.43 -1.77 -4.57
C TYR A 105 -7.88 -2.18 -4.88
N ASN A 106 -8.85 -1.43 -4.37
CA ASN A 106 -10.27 -1.65 -4.59
C ASN A 106 -11.05 -0.34 -4.45
N LEU A 107 -12.37 -0.39 -4.67
CA LEU A 107 -13.24 0.79 -4.59
C LEU A 107 -13.25 1.47 -3.21
N LYS A 108 -13.08 0.73 -2.11
CA LYS A 108 -13.05 1.32 -0.76
C LYS A 108 -11.79 2.14 -0.52
N GLU A 109 -10.63 1.62 -0.94
CA GLU A 109 -9.38 2.40 -0.93
C GLU A 109 -9.51 3.64 -1.82
N GLY A 110 -10.08 3.50 -3.02
CA GLY A 110 -10.31 4.63 -3.93
C GLY A 110 -11.22 5.71 -3.36
N GLN A 111 -12.28 5.30 -2.64
CA GLN A 111 -13.16 6.22 -1.93
C GLN A 111 -12.41 6.98 -0.83
N TRP A 112 -11.62 6.28 0.00
CA TRP A 112 -10.86 6.93 1.06
C TRP A 112 -9.81 7.89 0.49
N ILE A 113 -9.08 7.49 -0.55
CA ILE A 113 -8.10 8.34 -1.26
C ILE A 113 -8.77 9.63 -1.73
N ARG A 114 -9.94 9.52 -2.40
CA ARG A 114 -10.72 10.68 -2.84
C ARG A 114 -11.12 11.58 -1.67
N ASP A 115 -11.59 11.01 -0.57
CA ASP A 115 -12.09 11.77 0.57
C ASP A 115 -10.95 12.50 1.31
N GLN A 116 -9.75 11.90 1.33
CA GLN A 116 -8.54 12.57 1.84
C GLN A 116 -8.00 13.64 0.88
N ALA A 117 -8.25 13.51 -0.42
CA ALA A 117 -7.84 14.46 -1.43
C ALA A 117 -8.71 15.74 -1.49
N SER A 118 -9.20 16.24 -0.35
CA SER A 118 -10.16 17.36 -0.30
C SER A 118 -9.50 18.76 -0.32
N PRO A 119 -10.21 19.81 -0.81
CA PRO A 119 -9.76 21.20 -0.72
C PRO A 119 -9.39 21.61 0.71
N THR A 120 -10.18 21.16 1.70
CA THR A 120 -9.89 21.45 3.12
C THR A 120 -8.53 20.88 3.53
N LYS A 121 -8.25 19.62 3.19
CA LYS A 121 -6.96 18.98 3.47
C LYS A 121 -5.81 19.63 2.71
N ALA A 122 -6.02 19.99 1.46
CA ALA A 122 -5.03 20.73 0.67
C ALA A 122 -4.68 22.09 1.29
N ARG A 123 -5.70 22.84 1.75
CA ARG A 123 -5.52 24.13 2.43
C ARG A 123 -4.80 23.99 3.77
N GLU A 124 -5.13 22.95 4.55
CA GLU A 124 -4.42 22.61 5.80
C GLU A 124 -2.93 22.34 5.57
N ASN A 125 -2.55 21.92 4.35
CA ASN A 125 -1.16 21.68 3.94
C ASN A 125 -0.50 22.89 3.26
N GLY A 126 -1.16 24.06 3.27
CA GLY A 126 -0.58 25.34 2.82
C GLY A 126 -0.87 25.71 1.37
N ILE A 127 -1.66 24.92 0.63
CA ILE A 127 -2.02 25.25 -0.75
C ILE A 127 -2.96 26.47 -0.74
N PRO A 128 -2.65 27.54 -1.52
CA PRO A 128 -3.51 28.72 -1.61
C PRO A 128 -4.93 28.40 -2.08
N GLU A 129 -5.92 28.99 -1.43
CA GLU A 129 -7.35 28.78 -1.74
C GLU A 129 -7.70 29.13 -3.20
N SER A 130 -7.03 30.13 -3.79
CA SER A 130 -7.19 30.50 -5.20
C SER A 130 -6.80 29.39 -6.19
N LEU A 131 -6.04 28.38 -5.74
CA LEU A 131 -5.61 27.23 -6.53
C LEU A 131 -6.47 25.98 -6.29
N LEU A 132 -7.39 26.02 -5.32
CA LEU A 132 -8.26 24.90 -4.93
C LEU A 132 -9.61 24.99 -5.64
N THR A 133 -9.57 24.94 -6.97
CA THR A 133 -10.78 24.90 -7.82
C THR A 133 -11.41 23.51 -7.80
N THR A 134 -12.53 23.32 -8.51
CA THR A 134 -13.15 21.99 -8.67
C THR A 134 -12.30 20.99 -9.45
N ASP A 135 -11.24 21.44 -10.12
CA ASP A 135 -10.48 20.67 -11.10
C ASP A 135 -8.99 20.59 -10.74
N PHE A 136 -8.68 20.15 -9.53
CA PHE A 136 -7.32 19.73 -9.19
C PHE A 136 -7.18 18.21 -9.12
N TYR A 137 -5.98 17.77 -9.46
CA TYR A 137 -5.62 16.38 -9.67
C TYR A 137 -4.53 15.97 -8.69
N PHE A 138 -4.38 14.67 -8.52
CA PHE A 138 -3.25 14.11 -7.80
C PHE A 138 -2.77 12.85 -8.51
N TRP A 139 -1.46 12.69 -8.48
CA TRP A 139 -0.81 11.54 -9.09
C TRP A 139 -1.07 10.28 -8.28
N ILE A 140 -1.29 9.19 -8.99
CA ILE A 140 -1.30 7.85 -8.42
C ILE A 140 -0.29 7.01 -9.18
N ASP A 141 -0.05 5.81 -8.68
CA ASP A 141 0.91 4.92 -9.30
C ASP A 141 0.49 4.44 -10.70
N GLY A 142 1.47 4.32 -11.59
CA GLY A 142 1.29 3.85 -12.95
C GLY A 142 1.89 4.76 -13.99
N ARG A 143 2.89 4.24 -14.72
CA ARG A 143 3.48 4.88 -15.90
C ARG A 143 3.59 3.91 -17.07
N SER A 144 3.12 4.33 -18.25
CA SER A 144 3.30 3.57 -19.48
C SER A 144 4.72 3.76 -20.00
N LEU A 145 5.58 2.75 -19.85
CA LEU A 145 6.99 2.84 -20.26
C LEU A 145 7.24 2.22 -21.64
N TYR A 146 6.74 1.01 -21.87
CA TYR A 146 7.09 0.20 -23.03
C TYR A 146 5.96 0.09 -24.06
N TYR A 147 4.70 0.07 -23.58
CA TYR A 147 3.53 -0.10 -24.43
C TYR A 147 2.40 0.83 -23.95
N PRO A 148 1.66 1.47 -24.87
CA PRO A 148 0.48 2.25 -24.52
C PRO A 148 -0.49 1.41 -23.70
N LYS A 149 -1.13 2.02 -22.70
CA LYS A 149 -2.14 1.40 -21.82
C LYS A 149 -1.64 0.24 -20.94
N VAL A 150 -0.32 -0.02 -20.94
CA VAL A 150 0.32 -0.97 -20.04
C VAL A 150 1.18 -0.19 -19.05
N PHE A 151 0.81 -0.26 -17.78
CA PHE A 151 1.40 0.58 -16.73
C PHE A 151 2.36 -0.21 -15.85
N ALA A 152 3.59 0.28 -15.76
CA ALA A 152 4.53 -0.12 -14.72
C ALA A 152 4.16 0.58 -13.41
N MET A 153 4.20 -0.17 -12.31
CA MET A 153 3.79 0.26 -10.98
C MET A 153 4.99 0.32 -10.05
N GLU A 154 5.09 1.38 -9.26
CA GLU A 154 5.99 1.51 -8.10
C GLU A 154 5.52 0.63 -6.93
N ASP A 155 4.22 0.52 -6.70
CA ASP A 155 3.61 -0.25 -5.63
C ASP A 155 2.95 -1.54 -6.13
N LEU A 156 3.70 -2.63 -6.01
CA LEU A 156 3.26 -3.97 -6.42
C LEU A 156 2.08 -4.52 -5.62
N THR A 157 1.69 -3.90 -4.50
CA THR A 157 0.65 -4.45 -3.61
C THR A 157 -0.78 -4.18 -4.07
N HIS A 158 -1.03 -3.20 -4.95
CA HIS A 158 -2.38 -2.90 -5.43
C HIS A 158 -2.80 -3.67 -6.71
N ARG A 159 -2.05 -4.71 -7.11
CA ARG A 159 -2.34 -5.59 -8.26
C ARG A 159 -2.48 -4.84 -9.59
N GLY A 160 -1.61 -3.87 -9.85
CA GLY A 160 -1.67 -3.10 -11.10
C GLY A 160 -2.93 -2.24 -11.15
N THR A 161 -3.61 -2.26 -12.30
CA THR A 161 -4.81 -1.45 -12.56
C THR A 161 -6.13 -2.20 -12.30
N LEU A 162 -6.08 -3.45 -11.80
CA LEU A 162 -7.28 -4.28 -11.62
C LEU A 162 -8.31 -3.67 -10.65
N GLY A 163 -7.85 -2.91 -9.66
CA GLY A 163 -8.70 -2.20 -8.69
C GLY A 163 -9.21 -0.84 -9.18
N TYR A 164 -8.76 -0.38 -10.35
CA TYR A 164 -8.99 0.99 -10.80
C TYR A 164 -10.36 1.09 -11.48
N LYS A 165 -11.14 2.07 -11.02
CA LYS A 165 -12.35 2.47 -11.71
C LYS A 165 -11.94 3.46 -12.79
N TRP A 166 -11.96 3.07 -14.05
CA TRP A 166 -11.56 4.00 -15.12
C TRP A 166 -12.65 5.03 -15.40
N TYR A 167 -12.23 6.23 -15.81
CA TYR A 167 -13.13 7.15 -16.50
C TYR A 167 -13.70 6.51 -17.77
N PRO A 168 -14.95 6.81 -18.16
CA PRO A 168 -15.51 6.31 -19.41
C PRO A 168 -14.59 6.61 -20.59
N GLY A 169 -14.22 5.56 -21.34
CA GLY A 169 -13.31 5.66 -22.49
C GLY A 169 -11.82 5.57 -22.17
N MET A 170 -11.43 5.50 -20.89
CA MET A 170 -10.03 5.31 -20.47
C MET A 170 -9.72 3.82 -20.20
N PRO A 171 -8.46 3.38 -20.34
CA PRO A 171 -7.31 4.09 -20.91
C PRO A 171 -7.46 4.33 -22.45
N ALA A 172 -7.14 5.54 -22.92
CA ALA A 172 -7.36 6.01 -24.29
C ALA A 172 -6.09 6.26 -25.11
N ALA A 173 -4.95 6.54 -24.46
CA ALA A 173 -3.69 6.92 -25.05
C ALA A 173 -3.17 5.87 -26.04
N THR A 174 -2.61 6.37 -27.14
CA THR A 174 -2.01 5.58 -28.21
C THR A 174 -0.49 5.67 -28.22
N TYR A 175 0.10 6.34 -27.22
CA TYR A 175 1.52 6.57 -27.07
C TYR A 175 1.97 6.18 -25.65
N THR A 176 3.28 6.04 -25.45
CA THR A 176 3.91 5.76 -24.14
C THR A 176 4.16 7.06 -23.37
N ASP A 177 4.70 6.96 -22.16
CA ASP A 177 4.96 8.08 -21.26
C ASP A 177 3.71 8.83 -20.79
N VAL A 178 2.62 8.07 -20.62
CA VAL A 178 1.42 8.51 -19.91
C VAL A 178 1.39 7.95 -18.50
N CYS A 179 0.95 8.76 -17.56
CA CYS A 179 0.92 8.49 -16.14
C CYS A 179 -0.51 8.55 -15.60
N LEU A 180 -0.77 7.80 -14.53
CA LEU A 180 -2.09 7.67 -13.96
C LEU A 180 -2.37 8.73 -12.90
N TYR A 181 -3.59 9.25 -12.93
CA TYR A 181 -4.05 10.23 -11.97
C TYR A 181 -5.53 10.04 -11.68
N THR A 182 -5.98 10.72 -10.63
CA THR A 182 -7.41 10.89 -10.33
C THR A 182 -7.66 12.34 -9.93
N ARG A 183 -8.93 12.74 -9.93
CA ARG A 183 -9.36 14.09 -9.54
C ARG A 183 -9.95 14.12 -8.15
N PHE A 184 -9.95 15.30 -7.54
CA PHE A 184 -10.77 15.53 -6.36
C PHE A 184 -12.26 15.23 -6.64
N GLY A 185 -12.95 14.65 -5.66
CA GLY A 185 -14.39 14.39 -5.73
C GLY A 185 -14.78 13.21 -6.62
N ASP A 186 -13.81 12.50 -7.22
CA ASP A 186 -14.02 11.28 -7.98
C ASP A 186 -12.96 10.23 -7.63
N SER A 187 -13.34 8.97 -7.69
CA SER A 187 -12.41 7.85 -7.53
C SER A 187 -12.06 7.22 -8.88
N SER A 188 -12.39 7.92 -9.97
CA SER A 188 -12.16 7.43 -11.32
C SER A 188 -10.76 7.82 -11.78
N VAL A 189 -10.08 6.87 -12.41
CA VAL A 189 -8.70 7.00 -12.87
C VAL A 189 -8.69 7.35 -14.35
N ALA A 190 -7.81 8.27 -14.71
CA ALA A 190 -7.47 8.61 -16.09
C ALA A 190 -5.95 8.60 -16.26
N GLU A 191 -5.53 8.80 -17.49
CA GLU A 191 -4.12 8.91 -17.86
C GLU A 191 -3.86 10.22 -18.59
N TYR A 192 -2.67 10.75 -18.41
CA TYR A 192 -2.21 11.96 -19.09
C TYR A 192 -0.69 11.95 -19.21
N ASP A 193 -0.14 12.91 -19.95
CA ASP A 193 1.31 13.06 -20.10
C ASP A 193 2.02 13.16 -18.73
N CYS A 194 3.01 12.31 -18.49
CA CYS A 194 3.77 12.25 -17.25
C CYS A 194 4.51 13.56 -16.89
N SER A 195 4.85 14.36 -17.91
CA SER A 195 5.54 15.65 -17.76
C SER A 195 4.58 16.80 -17.41
N SER A 196 3.27 16.57 -17.50
CA SER A 196 2.28 17.57 -17.12
C SER A 196 2.37 17.85 -15.62
N SER A 197 2.39 19.11 -15.23
CA SER A 197 2.31 19.52 -13.82
C SER A 197 1.05 20.32 -13.48
N LYS A 198 0.39 20.85 -14.52
CA LYS A 198 -0.75 21.76 -14.39
C LYS A 198 -1.90 21.14 -13.60
N ASN A 199 -2.32 21.82 -12.53
CA ASN A 199 -3.40 21.40 -11.62
C ASN A 199 -3.13 20.13 -10.80
N TYR A 200 -1.94 19.52 -10.89
CA TYR A 200 -1.55 18.41 -10.01
C TYR A 200 -0.97 18.96 -8.71
N ARG A 201 -1.61 18.67 -7.59
CA ARG A 201 -1.34 19.32 -6.29
C ARG A 201 -0.75 18.40 -5.22
N GLY A 202 -0.86 17.09 -5.44
CA GLY A 202 -0.37 16.09 -4.52
C GLY A 202 -0.27 14.73 -5.17
N ALA A 203 -0.10 13.73 -4.31
CA ALA A 203 0.10 12.35 -4.72
C ALA A 203 -0.44 11.38 -3.66
N ALA A 204 -0.95 10.23 -4.11
CA ALA A 204 -1.23 9.11 -3.21
C ALA A 204 0.07 8.31 -3.00
N CYS A 205 0.49 8.22 -1.75
CA CYS A 205 1.78 7.65 -1.36
C CYS A 205 1.58 6.41 -0.49
N ARG A 206 2.42 5.41 -0.71
CA ARG A 206 2.61 4.33 0.26
C ARG A 206 3.63 4.78 1.31
N THR A 207 3.38 4.46 2.56
CA THR A 207 4.29 4.75 3.67
C THR A 207 4.71 3.48 4.39
N GLU A 208 5.83 3.58 5.10
CA GLU A 208 6.35 2.50 5.93
C GLU A 208 5.35 2.09 7.01
N ILE A 209 5.27 0.79 7.26
CA ILE A 209 4.44 0.22 8.32
C ILE A 209 5.29 0.07 9.59
N VAL A 210 4.76 0.54 10.71
CA VAL A 210 5.41 0.36 12.01
C VAL A 210 5.12 -1.05 12.49
N THR A 211 6.20 -1.81 12.69
CA THR A 211 6.15 -3.20 13.12
C THR A 211 6.57 -3.30 14.57
N THR A 212 5.78 -3.98 15.39
CA THR A 212 6.14 -4.32 16.77
C THR A 212 5.96 -5.82 16.94
N ASP A 213 7.08 -6.52 17.00
CA ASP A 213 7.10 -7.95 17.26
C ASP A 213 6.92 -8.21 18.75
N TYR A 214 6.09 -9.20 19.05
CA TYR A 214 5.89 -9.73 20.38
C TYR A 214 6.25 -11.21 20.35
N GLU A 215 7.33 -11.54 21.06
CA GLU A 215 7.61 -12.91 21.46
C GLU A 215 7.07 -13.07 22.88
N PRO A 216 6.05 -13.92 23.11
CA PRO A 216 5.62 -14.20 24.47
C PRO A 216 6.80 -14.80 25.25
N GLU A 217 7.12 -14.21 26.41
CA GLU A 217 8.25 -14.64 27.25
C GLU A 217 8.13 -16.09 27.76
N GLN A 218 6.95 -16.72 27.62
CA GLN A 218 6.71 -18.12 27.95
C GLN A 218 5.81 -18.80 26.92
N SER A 219 6.28 -19.94 26.41
CA SER A 219 5.53 -20.86 25.55
C SER A 219 4.43 -21.56 26.36
N TYR A 220 3.19 -21.10 26.22
CA TYR A 220 2.03 -21.67 26.93
C TYR A 220 1.47 -22.97 26.32
N CYS A 221 2.27 -23.71 25.55
CA CYS A 221 1.91 -25.07 25.14
C CYS A 221 2.66 -26.09 26.01
N GLN A 222 2.50 -26.01 27.33
CA GLN A 222 2.89 -27.12 28.20
C GLN A 222 1.83 -28.23 28.05
N ARG A 223 2.28 -29.42 27.65
CA ARG A 223 1.46 -30.63 27.59
C ARG A 223 0.99 -31.08 28.98
#